data_AF-A0A2G4DVL2-F1
#
_entry.id   AF-A0A2G4DVL2-F1
#
_cell.length_a   1.000
_cell.length_b   1.000
_cell.length_c   1.000
_cell.angle_alpha   90.00
_cell.angle_beta   90.00
_cell.angle_gamma   90.00
#
_symmetry.space_group_name_H-M   'P 1'
#
loop_
_entity.id
_entity.type
_entity.pdbx_description
1 polymer ?
#
loop_
_entity_poly.entity_id
_entity_poly.type
_entity_poly.pdbx_seq_one_letter_code
_entity_poly.pdbx_strand_id
1 'polypeptide(L)'
;MSLNQTRSAGPAQVYTSQKPAVAVAECIKVTWANVQLFGDVADVFMAKGDPGAFTVYTTEGEYFADVAGKAGMTKVNFYAKPGVKVVEQRGAVLATCL
;
A
#
# COMPACT_ATOMS: atom_id res chain seq x y z
N MET A 1 -4.35 -13.69 -10.12
CA MET A 1 -5.33 -12.63 -9.78
C MET A 1 -4.72 -11.31 -10.18
N SER A 2 -5.44 -10.49 -10.95
CA SER A 2 -4.97 -9.13 -11.28
C SER A 2 -5.28 -8.16 -10.13
N LEU A 3 -4.54 -7.05 -10.02
CA LEU A 3 -4.79 -6.00 -9.02
C LEU A 3 -6.26 -5.54 -9.01
N ASN A 4 -6.85 -5.40 -10.20
CA ASN A 4 -8.25 -5.00 -10.35
C ASN A 4 -9.23 -6.02 -9.76
N GLN A 5 -8.93 -7.33 -9.89
CA GLN A 5 -9.77 -8.38 -9.33
C GLN A 5 -9.75 -8.33 -7.79
N THR A 6 -8.58 -8.10 -7.18
CA THR A 6 -8.46 -7.92 -5.73
C THR A 6 -9.15 -6.63 -5.27
N ARG A 7 -9.03 -5.55 -6.05
CA ARG A 7 -9.71 -4.27 -5.75
C ARG A 7 -11.23 -4.43 -5.70
N SER A 8 -11.82 -5.27 -6.56
CA SER A 8 -13.26 -5.57 -6.56
C SER A 8 -13.75 -6.31 -5.32
N ALA A 9 -12.89 -7.02 -4.60
CA ALA A 9 -13.22 -7.65 -3.32
C ALA A 9 -13.26 -6.67 -2.14
N GLY A 10 -12.79 -5.43 -2.35
CA GLY A 10 -12.67 -4.41 -1.31
C GLY A 10 -11.32 -4.44 -0.58
N PRO A 11 -10.96 -3.35 0.13
CA PRO A 11 -9.73 -3.29 0.89
C PRO A 11 -9.79 -4.18 2.14
N ALA A 12 -8.66 -4.82 2.45
CA ALA A 12 -8.48 -5.55 3.70
C ALA A 12 -8.44 -4.58 4.90
N GLN A 13 -7.78 -3.43 4.73
CA GLN A 13 -7.69 -2.38 5.74
C GLN A 13 -7.73 -1.00 5.09
N VAL A 14 -8.26 -0.01 5.81
CA VAL A 14 -8.34 1.38 5.37
C VAL A 14 -7.72 2.27 6.42
N TYR A 15 -6.90 3.21 5.98
CA TYR A 15 -6.19 4.15 6.83
C TYR A 15 -6.38 5.60 6.36
N THR A 16 -6.12 6.53 7.27
CA THR A 16 -6.11 7.97 7.00
C THR A 16 -4.87 8.61 7.59
N SER A 17 -4.33 9.62 6.91
CA SER A 17 -3.18 10.41 7.35
C SER A 17 -3.38 11.88 6.99
N GLN A 18 -2.78 12.78 7.77
CA GLN A 18 -2.66 14.21 7.44
C GLN A 18 -1.43 14.52 6.58
N LYS A 19 -0.54 13.54 6.38
CA LYS A 19 0.65 13.69 5.53
C LYS A 19 0.25 13.75 4.05
N PRO A 20 1.05 14.43 3.19
CA PRO A 20 0.82 14.46 1.76
C PRO A 20 0.80 13.05 1.13
N ALA A 21 -0.10 12.80 0.19
CA ALA A 21 -0.28 11.49 -0.44
C ALA A 21 1.01 10.94 -1.07
N VAL A 22 1.82 11.80 -1.68
CA VAL A 22 3.11 11.40 -2.26
C VAL A 22 4.10 10.92 -1.18
N ALA A 23 4.17 11.61 -0.04
CA ALA A 23 5.06 11.24 1.05
C ALA A 23 4.64 9.91 1.71
N VAL A 24 3.32 9.70 1.86
CA VAL A 24 2.77 8.42 2.34
C VAL A 24 3.09 7.29 1.36
N ALA A 25 2.87 7.49 0.06
CA ALA A 25 3.15 6.47 -0.96
C ALA A 25 4.65 6.12 -1.04
N GLU A 26 5.54 7.11 -0.96
CA GLU A 26 6.99 6.89 -0.93
C GLU A 26 7.43 6.14 0.32
N CYS A 27 6.91 6.51 1.50
CA CYS A 27 7.19 5.78 2.74
C CYS A 27 6.79 4.31 2.64
N ILE A 28 5.59 4.03 2.12
CA ILE A 28 5.10 2.64 1.94
C ILE A 28 6.05 1.88 1.01
N LYS A 29 6.43 2.47 -0.12
CA LYS A 29 7.35 1.84 -1.08
C LYS A 29 8.69 1.48 -0.42
N VAL A 30 9.32 2.44 0.26
CA VAL A 30 10.63 2.24 0.90
C VAL A 30 10.54 1.19 2.00
N THR A 31 9.50 1.25 2.83
CA THR A 31 9.38 0.36 3.97
C THR A 31 9.10 -1.07 3.52
N TRP A 32 8.24 -1.28 2.51
CA TRP A 32 8.00 -2.61 1.94
C TRP A 32 9.20 -3.17 1.18
N ALA A 33 10.05 -2.33 0.59
CA ALA A 33 11.29 -2.73 -0.06
C ALA A 33 12.43 -3.03 0.95
N ASN A 34 12.20 -2.84 2.25
CA ASN A 34 13.24 -3.03 3.25
C ASN A 34 13.45 -4.53 3.55
N VAL A 35 14.50 -5.09 2.93
CA VAL A 35 14.92 -6.48 3.11
C VAL A 35 15.27 -6.85 4.56
N GLN A 36 15.65 -5.88 5.41
CA GLN A 36 15.94 -6.17 6.82
C GLN A 36 14.67 -6.47 7.62
N LEU A 37 13.54 -5.90 7.22
CA LEU A 37 12.25 -6.13 7.87
C LEU A 37 11.56 -7.39 7.34
N PHE A 38 11.84 -7.77 6.09
CA PHE A 38 10.99 -8.70 5.34
C PHE A 38 11.72 -9.83 4.60
N GLY A 39 13.05 -9.90 4.64
CA GLY A 39 13.85 -10.91 3.93
C GLY A 39 13.98 -10.61 2.44
N ASP A 40 14.16 -11.64 1.62
CA ASP A 40 14.18 -11.53 0.16
C ASP A 40 12.78 -11.12 -0.31
N VAL A 41 12.60 -9.84 -0.62
CA VAL A 41 11.29 -9.26 -0.96
C VAL A 41 11.12 -9.07 -2.45
N ALA A 42 9.90 -9.33 -2.93
CA ALA A 42 9.39 -8.87 -4.20
C ALA A 42 9.70 -7.38 -4.43
N ASP A 43 10.15 -7.03 -5.64
CA ASP A 43 10.36 -5.63 -6.02
C ASP A 43 9.08 -4.81 -5.80
N VAL A 44 9.25 -3.65 -5.15
CA VAL A 44 8.14 -2.74 -4.81
C VAL A 44 8.14 -1.55 -5.76
N PHE A 45 7.01 -1.35 -6.43
CA PHE A 45 6.80 -0.30 -7.40
C PHE A 45 5.74 0.69 -6.94
N MET A 46 5.81 1.91 -7.47
CA MET A 46 4.81 2.94 -7.25
C MET A 46 4.37 3.48 -8.62
N ALA A 47 3.10 3.26 -8.96
CA ALA A 47 2.45 3.85 -10.10
C ALA A 47 1.75 5.15 -9.71
N LYS A 48 1.76 6.13 -10.61
CA LYS A 48 0.95 7.35 -10.50
C LYS A 48 -0.34 7.16 -11.28
N GLY A 49 -1.48 7.43 -10.63
CA GLY A 49 -2.79 7.43 -11.27
C GLY A 49 -3.26 8.86 -11.55
N ASP A 50 -4.51 9.14 -11.20
CA ASP A 50 -5.08 10.49 -11.20
C ASP A 50 -4.26 11.46 -10.33
N PRO A 51 -4.40 12.79 -10.51
CA PRO A 51 -3.71 13.78 -9.68
C PRO A 51 -3.93 13.54 -8.17
N GLY A 52 -2.83 13.27 -7.45
CA GLY A 52 -2.87 12.96 -6.02
C GLY A 52 -3.17 11.51 -5.67
N ALA A 53 -3.28 10.62 -6.66
CA ALA A 53 -3.48 9.18 -6.50
C ALA A 53 -2.24 8.37 -6.90
N PHE A 54 -1.89 7.38 -6.08
CA PHE A 54 -0.76 6.50 -6.26
C PHE A 54 -1.18 5.06 -5.95
N THR A 55 -0.56 4.10 -6.62
CA THR A 55 -0.69 2.67 -6.28
C THR A 55 0.70 2.13 -5.99
N VAL A 56 0.93 1.65 -4.78
CA VAL A 56 2.17 0.96 -4.38
C VAL A 56 1.91 -0.54 -4.41
N TYR A 57 2.68 -1.31 -5.17
CA TYR A 57 2.43 -2.73 -5.39
C TYR A 57 3.72 -3.55 -5.46
N THR A 58 3.62 -4.85 -5.22
CA THR A 58 4.73 -5.81 -5.36
C THR A 58 4.63 -6.59 -6.67
N THR A 59 5.76 -7.09 -7.19
CA THR A 59 5.79 -7.92 -8.42
C THR A 59 4.96 -9.19 -8.33
N GLU A 60 4.90 -9.79 -7.14
CA GLU A 60 4.12 -11.00 -6.88
C GLU A 60 2.60 -10.75 -6.86
N GLY A 61 2.17 -9.48 -6.76
CA GLY A 61 0.76 -9.10 -6.72
C GLY A 61 0.01 -9.65 -5.52
N GLU A 62 0.72 -10.02 -4.45
CA GLU A 62 0.16 -10.57 -3.21
C GLU A 62 -0.57 -9.50 -2.40
N TYR A 63 -0.05 -8.27 -2.44
CA TYR A 63 -0.62 -7.12 -1.76
C TYR A 63 -0.23 -5.81 -2.45
N PHE A 64 -1.04 -4.78 -2.24
CA PHE A 64 -0.82 -3.43 -2.75
C PHE A 64 -1.60 -2.40 -1.93
N ALA A 65 -1.25 -1.13 -2.05
CA ALA A 65 -1.94 -0.02 -1.42
C ALA A 65 -2.28 1.05 -2.47
N ASP A 66 -3.55 1.45 -2.50
CA ASP A 66 -3.97 2.67 -3.21
C ASP A 66 -3.95 3.84 -2.23
N VAL A 67 -3.21 4.88 -2.55
CA VAL A 67 -3.03 6.10 -1.76
C VAL A 67 -3.64 7.27 -2.52
N ALA A 68 -4.62 7.95 -1.93
CA ALA A 68 -5.31 9.07 -2.57
C ALA A 68 -5.39 10.28 -1.64
N GLY A 69 -4.87 11.41 -2.09
CA GLY A 69 -5.01 12.70 -1.43
C GLY A 69 -6.32 13.40 -1.79
N LYS A 70 -7.08 13.84 -0.81
CA LYS A 70 -8.28 14.68 -0.99
C LYS A 70 -8.46 15.64 0.18
N ALA A 71 -8.64 16.93 -0.13
CA ALA A 71 -8.94 17.98 0.84
C ALA A 71 -7.97 18.03 2.05
N GLY A 72 -6.66 17.91 1.78
CA GLY A 72 -5.62 17.96 2.84
C GLY A 72 -5.49 16.67 3.66
N MET A 73 -6.26 15.64 3.35
CA MET A 73 -6.17 14.32 3.96
C MET A 73 -5.72 13.29 2.92
N THR A 74 -5.00 12.26 3.37
CA THR A 74 -4.64 11.11 2.57
C THR A 74 -5.42 9.90 3.05
N LYS A 75 -6.09 9.21 2.13
CA LYS A 75 -6.71 7.91 2.36
C LYS A 75 -5.81 6.82 1.78
N VAL A 76 -5.60 5.74 2.53
CA VAL A 76 -4.88 4.56 2.07
C VAL A 76 -5.80 3.36 2.13
N ASN A 77 -6.03 2.71 1.00
CA ASN A 77 -6.73 1.44 0.91
C ASN A 77 -5.69 0.34 0.73
N PHE A 78 -5.57 -0.56 1.70
CA PHE A 78 -4.66 -1.69 1.64
C PHE A 78 -5.39 -2.95 1.21
N TYR A 79 -4.84 -3.63 0.21
CA TYR A 79 -5.38 -4.83 -0.40
C TYR A 79 -4.36 -5.94 -0.29
N ALA A 80 -4.81 -7.14 0.05
CA ALA A 80 -3.98 -8.33 0.06
C ALA A 80 -4.83 -9.57 -0.25
N LYS A 81 -4.19 -10.62 -0.77
CA LYS A 81 -4.82 -11.94 -0.85
C LYS A 81 -5.17 -12.44 0.57
N PRO A 82 -6.20 -13.29 0.72
CA PRO A 82 -6.54 -13.88 2.01
C PRO A 82 -5.35 -14.62 2.64
N GLY A 83 -4.92 -14.16 3.80
CA GLY A 83 -3.78 -14.71 4.55
C GLY A 83 -3.48 -13.81 5.75
N VAL A 84 -3.75 -14.32 6.96
CA VAL A 84 -3.82 -13.49 8.18
C VAL A 84 -2.50 -12.76 8.46
N LYS A 85 -1.36 -13.42 8.25
CA LYS A 85 -0.03 -12.88 8.60
C LYS A 85 0.43 -11.73 7.68
N VAL A 86 0.16 -11.79 6.38
CA VAL A 86 0.57 -10.72 5.44
C VAL A 86 -0.22 -9.46 5.71
N VAL A 87 -1.54 -9.60 5.94
CA VAL A 87 -2.41 -8.46 6.24
C VAL A 87 -1.97 -7.77 7.52
N GLU A 88 -1.78 -8.51 8.61
CA GLU A 88 -1.38 -7.94 9.90
C GLU A 88 0.00 -7.28 9.84
N GLN A 89 1.02 -7.98 9.32
CA GLN A 89 2.39 -7.46 9.31
C GLN A 89 2.56 -6.28 8.35
N ARG A 90 2.07 -6.40 7.11
CA ARG A 90 2.22 -5.34 6.10
C ARG A 90 1.33 -4.14 6.41
N GLY A 91 0.13 -4.38 6.96
CA GLY A 91 -0.76 -3.34 7.45
C GLY A 91 -0.18 -2.56 8.63
N ALA A 92 0.40 -3.25 9.62
CA ALA A 92 1.05 -2.59 10.76
C ALA A 92 2.23 -1.72 10.32
N VAL A 93 3.04 -2.21 9.40
CA VAL A 93 4.17 -1.45 8.86
C VAL A 93 3.70 -0.23 8.05
N LEU A 94 2.66 -0.40 7.23
CA LEU A 94 2.03 0.72 6.51
C LEU A 94 1.53 1.79 7.48
N ALA A 95 0.95 1.40 8.63
CA ALA A 95 0.46 2.35 9.63
C ALA A 95 1.55 3.28 10.19
N THR A 96 2.82 2.87 10.16
CA THR A 96 3.96 3.73 10.58
C THR A 96 4.23 4.89 9.62
N CYS A 97 3.73 4.80 8.38
CA CYS A 97 3.90 5.83 7.36
C CYS A 97 2.87 6.97 7.44
N LEU A 98 1.81 6.79 8.24
CA LEU A 98 0.71 7.74 8.40
C LEU A 98 1.08 8.90 9.32
#